data_AF-B6K056-F1
#
_entry.id   AF-B6K056-F1
#
_cell.length_a   1.000
_cell.length_b   1.000
_cell.length_c   1.000
_cell.angle_alpha   90.00
_cell.angle_beta   90.00
_cell.angle_gamma   90.00
#
_symmetry.space_group_name_H-M   'P 1'
#
loop_
_entity.id
_entity.type
_entity.pdbx_description
1 polymer ?
#
loop_
_entity_poly.entity_id
_entity_poly.type
_entity_poly.pdbx_seq_one_letter_code
_entity_poly.pdbx_strand_id
1 'polypeptide(L)'
;MDQFEGLVDELRFAVQTTQPADLLNFCADFFRRKLAQRDQNGNNSASKDAMEQDEVNIGPLAAAGPDEILPNRVRDISIQQANANNLLPSEKDALKELQVKYPENYNLLRRQSVSTESVNPMYFSQLPSRTKYAKKSDAEIASMKRAINKNFLFKNLDEEHYTEVLNQMTEKHVKEAGTPVIVQSDVGDYFYIVAKGEFNVYKREEPNITPQEVLATGYGPLVATIQPGEYFGELALMYNAPRAASVVSKTPDCVLWALDRITFRRIVLENAYRQRKMYESLLEDVPILSKLSNYERQKIADALQTVVYPEGSIVVRQGDEGENFYLIESGEAEVIKEGQGVIAILTKGEYFGELALIYKTVRNATVRARTRLKLATFDKAAFNRLLGNVIDTMRHQPRAEESEARSNAARIMVQE
;
A
#
# COMPACT_ATOMS: atom_id res chain seq x y z
N MET A 1 -11.58 18.31 50.82
CA MET A 1 -10.70 17.14 50.65
C MET A 1 -11.37 16.08 49.79
N ASP A 2 -12.68 15.87 49.94
CA ASP A 2 -13.47 14.82 49.25
C ASP A 2 -13.41 14.82 47.70
N GLN A 3 -13.26 15.97 47.05
CA GLN A 3 -13.19 16.04 45.59
C GLN A 3 -11.86 15.51 45.01
N PHE A 4 -10.78 15.58 45.80
CA PHE A 4 -9.47 15.12 45.35
C PHE A 4 -9.36 13.59 45.45
N GLU A 5 -9.87 13.00 46.54
CA GLU A 5 -9.90 11.53 46.70
C GLU A 5 -10.72 10.86 45.59
N GLY A 6 -11.90 11.40 45.27
CA GLY A 6 -12.71 10.85 44.17
C GLY A 6 -12.02 10.89 42.80
N LEU A 7 -11.19 11.90 42.55
CA LEU A 7 -10.48 12.05 41.27
C LEU A 7 -9.27 11.11 41.18
N VAL A 8 -8.62 10.82 42.31
CA VAL A 8 -7.56 9.81 42.41
C VAL A 8 -8.12 8.40 42.25
N ASP A 9 -9.30 8.11 42.80
CA ASP A 9 -9.96 6.82 42.64
C ASP A 9 -10.44 6.60 41.20
N GLU A 10 -10.93 7.64 40.54
CA GLU A 10 -11.30 7.59 39.12
C GLU A 10 -10.07 7.35 38.22
N LEU A 11 -8.92 7.98 38.53
CA LEU A 11 -7.66 7.72 37.85
C LEU A 11 -7.19 6.27 38.08
N ARG A 12 -7.25 5.78 39.33
CA ARG A 12 -6.89 4.38 39.66
C ARG A 12 -7.73 3.38 38.89
N PHE A 13 -9.04 3.62 38.82
CA PHE A 13 -9.96 2.79 38.03
C PHE A 13 -9.62 2.83 36.53
N ALA A 14 -9.36 4.02 35.99
CA ALA A 14 -9.00 4.19 34.59
C ALA A 14 -7.70 3.46 34.24
N VAL A 15 -6.67 3.57 35.09
CA VAL A 15 -5.38 2.88 34.94
C VAL A 15 -5.54 1.36 35.02
N GLN A 16 -6.31 0.84 35.98
CA GLN A 16 -6.55 -0.60 36.10
C GLN A 16 -7.33 -1.18 34.91
N THR A 17 -8.25 -0.39 34.35
CA THR A 17 -9.07 -0.82 33.21
C THR A 17 -8.31 -0.81 31.89
N THR A 18 -7.49 0.22 31.65
CA THR A 18 -6.80 0.40 30.36
C THR A 18 -5.39 -0.18 30.30
N GLN A 19 -4.78 -0.49 31.46
CA GLN A 19 -3.41 -1.01 31.57
C GLN A 19 -2.42 -0.32 30.61
N PRO A 20 -2.23 1.01 30.70
CA PRO A 20 -1.40 1.74 29.76
C PRO A 20 0.07 1.35 29.91
N ALA A 21 0.78 1.20 28.79
CA ALA A 21 2.22 0.89 28.75
C ALA A 21 3.08 2.04 29.32
N ASP A 22 2.60 3.28 29.26
CA ASP A 22 3.22 4.47 29.84
C ASP A 22 2.23 5.16 30.80
N LEU A 23 2.44 4.90 32.10
CA LEU A 23 1.58 5.39 33.18
C LEU A 23 1.62 6.92 33.30
N LEU A 24 2.76 7.54 33.03
CA LEU A 24 2.99 8.98 33.22
C LEU A 24 2.22 9.79 32.18
N ASN A 25 2.34 9.41 30.89
CA ASN A 25 1.58 10.06 29.83
C ASN A 25 0.07 9.85 29.99
N PHE A 26 -0.35 8.66 30.41
CA PHE A 26 -1.75 8.37 30.68
C PHE A 26 -2.34 9.27 31.78
N CYS A 27 -1.63 9.40 32.89
CA CYS A 27 -2.01 10.31 33.97
C CYS A 27 -2.08 11.76 33.48
N ALA A 28 -1.07 12.24 32.74
CA ALA A 28 -1.04 13.59 32.20
C ALA A 28 -2.24 13.88 31.28
N ASP A 29 -2.61 12.94 30.40
CA ASP A 29 -3.76 13.07 29.51
C ASP A 29 -5.10 12.97 30.23
N PHE A 30 -5.19 12.16 31.29
CA PHE A 30 -6.36 12.06 32.15
C PHE A 30 -6.67 13.40 32.82
N PHE A 31 -5.67 14.01 33.48
CA PHE A 31 -5.84 15.31 34.13
C PHE A 31 -6.10 16.43 33.14
N ARG A 32 -5.43 16.44 31.96
CA ARG A 32 -5.71 17.42 30.89
C ARG A 32 -7.17 17.35 30.41
N ARG A 33 -7.73 16.16 30.25
CA ARG A 33 -9.15 15.98 29.89
C ARG A 33 -10.10 16.48 30.98
N LYS A 34 -9.81 16.19 32.26
CA LYS A 34 -10.63 16.68 33.38
C LYS A 34 -10.59 18.20 33.51
N LEU A 35 -9.44 18.83 33.27
CA LEU A 35 -9.31 20.28 33.24
C LEU A 35 -10.14 20.92 32.10
N ALA A 36 -10.06 20.37 30.88
CA ALA A 36 -10.83 20.87 29.74
C ALA A 36 -12.37 20.76 29.94
N GLN A 37 -12.83 19.69 30.60
CA GLN A 37 -14.25 19.54 30.95
C GLN A 37 -14.73 20.58 31.97
N ARG A 38 -13.84 21.01 32.87
CA ARG A 38 -14.14 22.06 33.85
C ARG A 38 -14.27 23.42 33.18
N ASP A 39 -13.41 23.73 32.21
CA ASP A 39 -13.45 25.00 31.47
C ASP A 39 -14.72 25.13 30.61
N GLN A 40 -15.20 24.03 30.01
CA GLN A 40 -16.47 24.02 29.26
C GLN A 40 -17.70 24.24 30.17
N ASN A 41 -17.69 23.69 31.39
CA ASN A 41 -18.77 23.93 32.35
C ASN A 41 -18.73 25.32 32.97
N GLY A 42 -17.57 25.98 33.03
CA GLY A 42 -17.44 27.37 33.52
C GLY A 42 -17.95 28.44 32.54
N ASN A 43 -17.88 28.17 31.22
CA ASN A 43 -18.33 29.13 30.21
C ASN A 43 -19.86 29.14 29.98
N ASN A 44 -20.59 28.11 30.42
CA ASN A 44 -22.05 28.04 30.26
C ASN A 44 -22.86 28.91 31.26
N SER A 45 -22.22 29.55 32.24
CA SER A 45 -22.88 30.46 33.19
C SER A 45 -22.72 31.95 32.88
N ALA A 46 -22.03 32.33 31.79
CA ALA A 46 -21.74 33.73 31.45
C ALA A 46 -22.27 34.19 30.07
N SER A 47 -23.16 33.43 29.42
CA SER A 47 -23.65 33.74 28.07
C SER A 47 -25.18 33.78 27.99
N LYS A 48 -25.82 34.58 28.84
CA LYS A 48 -27.25 34.92 28.72
C LYS A 48 -27.57 36.41 28.57
N ASP A 49 -26.59 37.31 28.69
CA ASP A 49 -26.78 38.76 28.53
C ASP A 49 -25.85 39.33 27.45
N ALA A 50 -26.11 39.00 26.18
CA ALA A 50 -25.61 39.75 25.02
C ALA A 50 -26.39 39.34 23.77
N MET A 51 -27.66 39.75 23.71
CA MET A 51 -28.46 39.70 22.50
C MET A 51 -28.78 41.14 22.12
N GLU A 52 -27.92 41.77 21.31
CA GLU A 52 -28.29 42.80 20.33
C GLU A 52 -27.07 43.24 19.50
N GLN A 53 -27.31 43.37 18.18
CA GLN A 53 -26.55 44.17 17.19
C GLN A 53 -25.27 43.54 16.60
N ASP A 54 -25.40 42.80 15.49
CA ASP A 54 -25.27 43.36 14.14
C ASP A 54 -25.27 42.24 13.08
N GLU A 55 -26.31 42.23 12.25
CA GLU A 55 -26.29 41.58 10.94
C GLU A 55 -25.35 42.36 10.00
N VAL A 56 -24.65 41.66 9.10
CA VAL A 56 -24.62 41.93 7.64
C VAL A 56 -23.66 40.93 6.95
N ASN A 57 -24.30 40.01 6.23
CA ASN A 57 -24.07 39.63 4.84
C ASN A 57 -22.78 38.86 4.44
N ILE A 58 -22.99 37.60 4.06
CA ILE A 58 -22.04 36.71 3.39
C ILE A 58 -22.25 36.84 1.87
N GLY A 59 -21.21 37.26 1.14
CA GLY A 59 -21.12 37.23 -0.32
C GLY A 59 -19.84 36.51 -0.80
N PRO A 60 -19.82 35.95 -2.02
CA PRO A 60 -19.01 34.78 -2.38
C PRO A 60 -17.58 35.10 -2.85
N LEU A 61 -16.69 34.16 -2.58
CA LEU A 61 -15.26 34.17 -2.90
C LEU A 61 -15.04 34.06 -4.43
N ALA A 62 -14.54 35.14 -5.06
CA ALA A 62 -14.07 35.13 -6.44
C ALA A 62 -12.58 35.51 -6.49
N ALA A 63 -11.83 34.66 -7.21
CA ALA A 63 -10.53 34.80 -7.86
C ALA A 63 -9.69 36.08 -7.63
N ALA A 64 -8.46 35.91 -7.14
CA ALA A 64 -7.32 36.76 -7.46
C ALA A 64 -6.03 35.91 -7.54
N GLY A 65 -5.17 36.26 -8.50
CA GLY A 65 -4.02 35.50 -9.00
C GLY A 65 -2.72 35.62 -8.19
N PRO A 66 -1.57 35.32 -8.82
CA PRO A 66 -0.38 34.79 -8.17
C PRO A 66 0.58 35.89 -7.75
N ASP A 67 0.75 36.08 -6.45
CA ASP A 67 1.99 36.54 -5.78
C ASP A 67 1.62 37.01 -4.38
N GLU A 68 1.44 36.07 -3.45
CA GLU A 68 1.50 36.38 -2.01
C GLU A 68 1.86 35.09 -1.26
N ILE A 69 3.16 34.96 -0.96
CA ILE A 69 3.67 33.95 -0.03
C ILE A 69 3.22 34.40 1.36
N LEU A 70 2.09 33.87 1.83
CA LEU A 70 1.68 33.99 3.23
C LEU A 70 2.74 33.29 4.10
N PRO A 71 3.36 33.98 5.07
CA PRO A 71 4.24 33.30 6.01
C PRO A 71 3.39 32.31 6.82
N ASN A 72 3.91 31.09 6.97
CA ASN A 72 3.39 30.08 7.88
C ASN A 72 3.28 30.68 9.28
N ARG A 73 2.11 31.24 9.63
CA ARG A 73 1.74 31.47 11.01
C ARG A 73 1.53 30.11 11.63
N VAL A 74 2.62 29.57 12.19
CA VAL A 74 2.51 28.76 13.40
C VAL A 74 1.60 29.56 14.32
N ARG A 75 0.42 29.03 14.62
CA ARG A 75 -0.34 29.54 15.77
C ARG A 75 0.55 29.22 16.96
N ASP A 76 1.39 30.18 17.33
CA ASP A 76 1.83 30.31 18.69
C ASP A 76 0.54 30.26 19.50
N ILE A 77 0.35 29.16 20.21
CA ILE A 77 -0.56 29.16 21.34
C ILE A 77 0.17 30.02 22.37
N SER A 78 0.14 31.33 22.15
CA SER A 78 0.38 32.30 23.19
C SER A 78 -0.69 31.98 24.22
N ILE A 79 -0.30 31.26 25.27
CA ILE A 79 -1.08 31.18 26.49
C ILE A 79 -1.32 32.65 26.82
N GLN A 80 -2.56 33.09 26.60
CA GLN A 80 -3.01 34.41 26.99
C GLN A 80 -2.52 34.58 28.43
N GLN A 81 -1.77 35.64 28.67
CA GLN A 81 -1.24 35.98 29.98
C GLN A 81 -2.40 35.99 30.97
N ALA A 82 -2.64 34.84 31.61
CA ALA A 82 -3.48 34.76 32.78
C ALA A 82 -2.77 35.64 33.80
N ASN A 83 -3.43 36.72 34.20
CA ASN A 83 -2.91 37.75 35.10
C ASN A 83 -2.14 37.13 36.28
N ALA A 84 -0.81 37.06 36.15
CA ALA A 84 0.11 36.45 37.11
C ALA A 84 0.31 37.30 38.39
N ASN A 85 -0.55 38.30 38.59
CA ASN A 85 -0.47 39.23 39.70
C ASN A 85 -1.19 38.72 40.96
N ASN A 86 -2.00 37.66 40.87
CA ASN A 86 -2.73 37.09 42.01
C ASN A 86 -2.25 35.69 42.48
N LEU A 87 -1.11 35.19 41.99
CA LEU A 87 -0.57 33.91 42.47
C LEU A 87 0.39 34.09 43.66
N LEU A 88 0.27 33.17 44.62
CA LEU A 88 1.13 33.07 45.80
C LEU A 88 2.58 32.74 45.37
N PRO A 89 3.61 33.15 46.13
CA PRO A 89 5.01 32.92 45.77
C PRO A 89 5.36 31.46 45.51
N SER A 90 4.77 30.54 46.28
CA SER A 90 4.95 29.08 46.10
C SER A 90 4.38 28.55 44.78
N GLU A 91 3.36 29.20 44.21
CA GLU A 91 2.76 28.82 42.93
C GLU A 91 3.61 29.35 41.76
N LYS A 92 4.24 30.51 41.92
CA LYS A 92 5.17 31.08 40.94
C LYS A 92 6.45 30.26 40.80
N ASP A 93 6.95 29.71 41.90
CA ASP A 93 8.12 28.84 41.89
C ASP A 93 7.81 27.45 41.29
N ALA A 94 6.62 26.88 41.58
CA ALA A 94 6.17 25.64 40.94
C ALA A 94 5.94 25.80 39.41
N LEU A 95 5.42 26.94 38.96
CA LEU A 95 5.29 27.27 37.53
C LEU A 95 6.64 27.48 36.82
N LYS A 96 7.67 27.89 37.57
CA LYS A 96 9.06 27.99 37.08
C LYS A 96 9.68 26.61 36.87
N GLU A 97 9.39 25.64 37.74
CA GLU A 97 9.83 24.24 37.59
C GLU A 97 9.08 23.50 36.47
N LEU A 98 7.87 23.95 36.10
CA LEU A 98 7.08 23.43 34.98
C LEU A 98 7.46 24.02 33.61
N GLN A 99 8.40 24.96 33.53
CA GLN A 99 8.96 25.41 32.24
C GLN A 99 9.94 24.37 31.70
N VAL A 100 9.39 23.26 31.22
CA VAL A 100 10.14 22.32 30.36
C VAL A 100 10.44 23.06 29.06
N LYS A 101 11.63 23.67 28.97
CA LYS A 101 12.18 24.11 27.69
C LYS A 101 12.58 22.86 26.92
N TYR A 102 11.67 22.42 26.06
CA TYR A 102 12.01 21.43 25.05
C TYR A 102 13.14 21.99 24.17
N PRO A 103 14.18 21.21 23.85
CA PRO A 103 15.19 21.59 22.85
C PRO A 103 14.49 22.07 21.57
N GLU A 104 15.06 23.00 20.83
CA GLU A 104 14.46 23.53 19.58
C GLU A 104 14.08 22.41 18.57
N ASN A 105 14.70 21.23 18.72
CA ASN A 105 14.48 20.05 17.90
C ASN A 105 13.68 18.93 18.58
N TYR A 106 12.94 19.22 19.67
CA TYR A 106 12.08 18.23 20.31
C TYR A 106 10.92 17.88 19.39
N ASN A 107 11.12 16.82 18.63
CA ASN A 107 10.13 16.33 17.70
C ASN A 107 9.04 15.61 18.52
N LEU A 108 7.85 16.20 18.62
CA LEU A 108 6.65 15.66 19.28
C LEU A 108 6.09 14.41 18.57
N LEU A 109 6.95 13.55 18.02
CA LEU A 109 6.58 12.41 17.18
C LEU A 109 5.69 12.82 16.00
N ARG A 110 5.87 14.06 15.48
CA ARG A 110 5.09 14.54 14.35
C ARG A 110 5.48 13.73 13.12
N ARG A 111 4.52 12.98 12.57
CA ARG A 111 4.72 12.21 11.34
C ARG A 111 5.12 13.17 10.22
N GLN A 112 6.30 12.94 9.64
CA GLN A 112 6.77 13.70 8.49
C GLN A 112 6.31 13.01 7.21
N SER A 113 5.96 13.82 6.21
CA SER A 113 5.64 13.30 4.87
C SER A 113 6.90 12.74 4.24
N VAL A 114 6.78 11.57 3.63
CA VAL A 114 7.83 10.98 2.79
C VAL A 114 7.38 11.04 1.33
N SER A 115 8.32 11.35 0.44
CA SER A 115 8.10 11.34 -0.99
C SER A 115 9.28 10.66 -1.70
N THR A 116 9.06 10.29 -2.93
CA THR A 116 10.04 9.70 -3.83
C THR A 116 9.91 10.38 -5.19
N GLU A 117 10.87 10.14 -6.06
CA GLU A 117 10.96 10.72 -7.40
C GLU A 117 9.68 10.44 -8.19
N SER A 118 9.21 11.42 -8.96
CA SER A 118 8.09 11.20 -9.88
C SER A 118 8.57 10.39 -11.09
N VAL A 119 7.86 9.31 -11.41
CA VAL A 119 8.12 8.49 -12.58
C VAL A 119 6.83 8.46 -13.40
N ASN A 120 6.88 8.91 -14.65
CA ASN A 120 5.72 8.86 -15.54
C ASN A 120 5.70 7.50 -16.28
N PRO A 121 4.69 6.63 -16.03
CA PRO A 121 4.61 5.32 -16.64
C PRO A 121 4.46 5.33 -18.17
N MET A 122 3.96 6.42 -18.75
CA MET A 122 3.72 6.52 -20.20
C MET A 122 5.01 6.34 -21.02
N TYR A 123 6.14 6.85 -20.49
CA TYR A 123 7.42 6.80 -21.19
C TYR A 123 8.07 5.41 -21.17
N PHE A 124 7.57 4.46 -20.36
CA PHE A 124 8.11 3.10 -20.33
C PHE A 124 7.97 2.39 -21.68
N SER A 125 6.89 2.65 -22.40
CA SER A 125 6.66 2.09 -23.74
C SER A 125 7.70 2.51 -24.79
N GLN A 126 8.41 3.62 -24.55
CA GLN A 126 9.43 4.17 -25.44
C GLN A 126 10.86 3.77 -25.02
N LEU A 127 11.01 3.20 -23.82
CA LEU A 127 12.31 2.74 -23.34
C LEU A 127 12.64 1.40 -23.99
N PRO A 128 13.87 1.22 -24.52
CA PRO A 128 14.29 -0.05 -25.06
C PRO A 128 14.19 -1.12 -23.96
N SER A 129 13.51 -2.23 -24.27
CA SER A 129 13.41 -3.39 -23.38
C SER A 129 14.82 -3.75 -22.90
N ARG A 130 15.05 -3.63 -21.58
CA ARG A 130 16.36 -3.85 -20.97
C ARG A 130 16.61 -5.35 -20.77
N THR A 131 16.54 -6.10 -21.87
CA THR A 131 17.07 -7.47 -21.98
C THR A 131 18.61 -7.50 -22.06
N LYS A 132 19.28 -6.34 -21.91
CA LYS A 132 20.73 -6.15 -22.05
C LYS A 132 21.54 -6.39 -20.78
N TYR A 133 21.00 -7.08 -19.78
CA TYR A 133 21.81 -7.50 -18.63
C TYR A 133 22.25 -8.94 -18.85
N ALA A 134 23.50 -9.23 -18.50
CA ALA A 134 24.01 -10.58 -18.53
C ALA A 134 23.10 -11.45 -17.66
N LYS A 135 22.48 -12.47 -18.25
CA LYS A 135 21.72 -13.46 -17.49
C LYS A 135 22.66 -14.02 -16.43
N LYS A 136 22.30 -13.83 -15.17
CA LYS A 136 23.03 -14.43 -14.05
C LYS A 136 22.87 -15.94 -14.11
N SER A 137 23.78 -16.67 -13.48
CA SER A 137 23.66 -18.12 -13.40
C SER A 137 22.40 -18.50 -12.62
N ASP A 138 21.79 -19.64 -12.98
CA ASP A 138 20.59 -20.13 -12.30
C ASP A 138 20.83 -20.36 -10.81
N ALA A 139 22.07 -20.70 -10.42
CA ALA A 139 22.48 -20.87 -9.02
C ALA A 139 22.46 -19.56 -8.23
N GLU A 140 22.92 -18.45 -8.83
CA GLU A 140 22.90 -17.12 -8.21
C GLU A 140 21.46 -16.63 -8.05
N ILE A 141 20.64 -16.79 -9.10
CA ILE A 141 19.22 -16.43 -9.07
C ILE A 141 18.51 -17.22 -7.97
N ALA A 142 18.72 -18.54 -7.89
CA ALA A 142 18.12 -19.37 -6.85
C ALA A 142 18.55 -18.95 -5.44
N SER A 143 19.82 -18.55 -5.27
CA SER A 143 20.33 -18.06 -3.98
C SER A 143 19.65 -16.74 -3.58
N MET A 144 19.58 -15.78 -4.50
CA MET A 144 18.89 -14.51 -4.25
C MET A 144 17.40 -14.70 -4.00
N LYS A 145 16.72 -15.57 -4.76
CA LYS A 145 15.31 -15.94 -4.53
C LYS A 145 15.08 -16.41 -3.09
N ARG A 146 15.97 -17.26 -2.54
CA ARG A 146 15.88 -17.70 -1.15
C ARG A 146 16.06 -16.56 -0.15
N ALA A 147 16.99 -15.63 -0.42
CA ALA A 147 17.27 -14.49 0.45
C ALA A 147 16.07 -13.53 0.58
N ILE A 148 15.43 -13.19 -0.55
CA ILE A 148 14.36 -12.19 -0.59
C ILE A 148 12.94 -12.75 -0.50
N ASN A 149 12.75 -14.06 -0.38
CA ASN A 149 11.43 -14.70 -0.27
C ASN A 149 10.56 -14.14 0.89
N LYS A 150 11.18 -13.74 2.01
CA LYS A 150 10.47 -13.18 3.17
C LYS A 150 10.20 -11.67 3.06
N ASN A 151 10.74 -11.00 2.06
CA ASN A 151 10.66 -9.55 1.95
C ASN A 151 9.31 -9.13 1.35
N PHE A 152 8.59 -8.24 2.05
CA PHE A 152 7.26 -7.79 1.66
C PHE A 152 7.21 -7.06 0.31
N LEU A 153 8.31 -6.43 -0.11
CA LEU A 153 8.40 -5.70 -1.38
C LEU A 153 8.34 -6.62 -2.60
N PHE A 154 8.80 -7.86 -2.43
CA PHE A 154 8.92 -8.82 -3.52
C PHE A 154 7.82 -9.89 -3.50
N LYS A 155 7.00 -9.93 -2.45
CA LYS A 155 5.95 -10.94 -2.26
C LYS A 155 4.86 -10.90 -3.34
N ASN A 156 4.57 -9.71 -3.86
CA ASN A 156 3.48 -9.49 -4.82
C ASN A 156 3.99 -9.44 -6.28
N LEU A 157 5.26 -9.78 -6.52
CA LEU A 157 5.80 -9.89 -7.87
C LEU A 157 5.59 -11.30 -8.41
N ASP A 158 5.06 -11.38 -9.61
CA ASP A 158 4.97 -12.59 -10.42
C ASP A 158 6.39 -13.13 -10.73
N GLU A 159 6.54 -14.45 -10.87
CA GLU A 159 7.84 -15.13 -11.03
C GLU A 159 8.71 -14.57 -12.18
N GLU A 160 8.08 -14.13 -13.26
CA GLU A 160 8.76 -13.51 -14.41
C GLU A 160 9.42 -12.18 -14.00
N HIS A 161 8.65 -11.29 -13.39
CA HIS A 161 9.12 -9.99 -12.92
C HIS A 161 10.11 -10.12 -11.76
N TYR A 162 9.89 -11.09 -10.88
CA TYR A 162 10.83 -11.42 -9.82
C TYR A 162 12.21 -11.74 -10.41
N THR A 163 12.23 -12.54 -11.47
CA THR A 163 13.46 -12.91 -12.17
C THR A 163 14.07 -11.71 -12.93
N GLU A 164 13.24 -10.83 -13.50
CA GLU A 164 13.70 -9.58 -14.12
C GLU A 164 14.40 -8.66 -13.12
N VAL A 165 13.83 -8.45 -11.93
CA VAL A 165 14.43 -7.63 -10.88
C VAL A 165 15.78 -8.19 -10.45
N LEU A 166 15.87 -9.51 -10.24
CA LEU A 166 17.13 -10.16 -9.87
C LEU A 166 18.20 -10.05 -10.96
N ASN A 167 17.82 -10.13 -12.23
CA ASN A 167 18.74 -9.94 -13.34
C ASN A 167 19.29 -8.51 -13.43
N GLN A 168 18.56 -7.52 -12.91
CA GLN A 168 18.97 -6.11 -12.90
C GLN A 168 19.91 -5.75 -11.74
N MET A 169 20.03 -6.61 -10.72
CA MET A 169 20.96 -6.36 -9.62
C MET A 169 22.42 -6.33 -10.10
N THR A 170 23.22 -5.41 -9.60
CA THR A 170 24.64 -5.30 -9.96
C THR A 170 25.53 -5.87 -8.86
N GLU A 171 26.63 -6.50 -9.24
CA GLU A 171 27.60 -7.00 -8.28
C GLU A 171 28.45 -5.85 -7.72
N LYS A 172 28.60 -5.80 -6.39
CA LYS A 172 29.44 -4.82 -5.68
C LYS A 172 30.43 -5.59 -4.79
N HIS A 173 31.71 -5.46 -5.11
CA HIS A 173 32.80 -6.05 -4.32
C HIS A 173 33.30 -5.09 -3.26
N VAL A 174 33.54 -5.61 -2.05
CA VAL A 174 34.16 -4.89 -0.94
C VAL A 174 35.44 -5.63 -0.57
N LYS A 175 36.59 -5.07 -0.95
CA LYS A 175 37.89 -5.75 -0.83
C LYS A 175 38.41 -5.79 0.60
N GLU A 176 38.25 -4.70 1.34
CA GLU A 176 38.84 -4.51 2.66
C GLU A 176 37.80 -4.66 3.77
N ALA A 177 38.16 -5.38 4.85
CA ALA A 177 37.37 -5.41 6.07
C ALA A 177 37.33 -4.03 6.73
N GLY A 178 36.21 -3.68 7.36
CA GLY A 178 36.00 -2.37 7.98
C GLY A 178 35.49 -1.28 7.01
N THR A 179 35.31 -1.61 5.72
CA THR A 179 34.74 -0.67 4.74
C THR A 179 33.24 -0.46 5.00
N PRO A 180 32.75 0.79 5.17
CA PRO A 180 31.33 1.09 5.31
C PRO A 180 30.62 0.99 3.96
N VAL A 181 29.54 0.20 3.91
CA VAL A 181 28.66 0.09 2.74
C VAL A 181 27.50 1.06 2.84
N ILE A 182 26.99 1.25 4.05
CA ILE A 182 25.93 2.20 4.40
C ILE A 182 26.38 2.97 5.62
N VAL A 183 26.16 4.28 5.61
CA VAL A 183 26.36 5.15 6.78
C VAL A 183 25.00 5.63 7.26
N GLN A 184 24.79 5.62 8.59
CA GLN A 184 23.57 6.12 9.21
C GLN A 184 23.34 7.58 8.83
N SER A 185 22.06 7.93 8.66
CA SER A 185 21.56 9.24 8.21
C SER A 185 21.89 9.62 6.77
N ASP A 186 22.63 8.79 6.04
CA ASP A 186 22.92 9.03 4.62
C ASP A 186 21.67 8.73 3.75
N VAL A 187 21.67 9.23 2.52
CA VAL A 187 20.59 9.00 1.57
C VAL A 187 20.62 7.54 1.09
N GLY A 188 19.49 6.86 1.20
CA GLY A 188 19.40 5.45 0.83
C GLY A 188 19.03 5.22 -0.62
N ASP A 189 20.00 4.86 -1.47
CA ASP A 189 19.73 4.64 -2.90
C ASP A 189 19.60 3.18 -3.33
N TYR A 190 20.25 2.28 -2.58
CA TYR A 190 20.37 0.87 -2.95
C TYR A 190 19.83 -0.08 -1.89
N PHE A 191 19.33 -1.21 -2.36
CA PHE A 191 19.08 -2.41 -1.60
C PHE A 191 20.19 -3.42 -1.84
N TYR A 192 20.64 -4.13 -0.80
CA TYR A 192 21.76 -5.07 -0.90
C TYR A 192 21.36 -6.48 -0.43
N ILE A 193 21.80 -7.49 -1.16
CA ILE A 193 21.78 -8.90 -0.75
C ILE A 193 23.23 -9.37 -0.58
N VAL A 194 23.53 -10.05 0.53
CA VAL A 194 24.88 -10.57 0.80
C VAL A 194 25.09 -11.88 0.08
N ALA A 195 26.03 -11.92 -0.87
CA ALA A 195 26.41 -13.15 -1.57
C ALA A 195 27.59 -13.85 -0.87
N LYS A 196 28.58 -13.08 -0.41
CA LYS A 196 29.78 -13.59 0.28
C LYS A 196 30.23 -12.60 1.34
N GLY A 197 30.72 -13.14 2.46
CA GLY A 197 31.26 -12.37 3.58
C GLY A 197 30.21 -11.97 4.62
N GLU A 198 30.66 -11.32 5.69
CA GLU A 198 29.81 -10.90 6.81
C GLU A 198 29.83 -9.38 6.98
N PHE A 199 28.72 -8.83 7.45
CA PHE A 199 28.57 -7.39 7.69
C PHE A 199 28.03 -7.12 9.08
N ASN A 200 28.61 -6.15 9.78
CA ASN A 200 28.12 -5.69 11.07
C ASN A 200 27.23 -4.46 10.90
N VAL A 201 26.13 -4.44 11.63
CA VAL A 201 25.16 -3.34 11.68
C VAL A 201 25.35 -2.58 12.99
N TYR A 202 25.58 -1.29 12.88
CA TYR A 202 25.77 -0.39 14.01
C TYR A 202 24.71 0.69 13.99
N LYS A 203 24.21 1.07 15.16
CA LYS A 203 23.18 2.10 15.27
C LYS A 203 23.49 3.04 16.43
N ARG A 204 23.46 4.34 16.16
CA ARG A 204 23.47 5.38 17.19
C ARG A 204 22.07 5.84 17.50
N GLU A 205 21.85 6.16 18.77
CA GLU A 205 20.56 6.62 19.30
C GLU A 205 20.42 8.15 19.27
N GLU A 206 21.52 8.87 19.02
CA GLU A 206 21.53 10.32 18.96
C GLU A 206 20.64 10.85 17.81
N PRO A 207 19.72 11.79 18.10
CA PRO A 207 18.86 12.37 17.08
C PRO A 207 19.65 13.31 16.16
N ASN A 208 19.29 13.32 14.88
CA ASN A 208 19.83 14.23 13.85
C ASN A 208 21.34 14.12 13.57
N ILE A 209 21.96 12.98 13.89
CA ILE A 209 23.37 12.75 13.58
C ILE A 209 23.62 12.81 12.07
N THR A 210 24.71 13.48 11.66
CA THR A 210 25.09 13.56 10.25
C THR A 210 26.01 12.40 9.84
N PRO A 211 26.03 12.00 8.56
CA PRO A 211 26.92 10.91 8.10
C PRO A 211 28.40 11.19 8.37
N GLN A 212 28.83 12.46 8.31
CA GLN A 212 30.21 12.86 8.56
C GLN A 212 30.60 12.67 10.04
N GLU A 213 29.70 12.99 10.97
CA GLU A 213 29.92 12.77 12.40
C GLU A 213 30.00 11.28 12.72
N VAL A 214 29.16 10.44 12.09
CA VAL A 214 29.21 8.97 12.23
C VAL A 214 30.59 8.43 11.83
N LEU A 215 31.14 8.89 10.71
CA LEU A 215 32.45 8.45 10.22
C LEU A 215 33.60 8.93 11.12
N ALA A 216 33.49 10.13 11.69
CA ALA A 216 34.55 10.73 12.51
C ALA A 216 34.60 10.19 13.95
N THR A 217 33.43 9.96 14.57
CA THR A 217 33.32 9.60 16.00
C THR A 217 32.99 8.13 16.23
N GLY A 218 32.73 7.38 15.16
CA GLY A 218 32.42 5.95 15.20
C GLY A 218 30.93 5.64 15.05
N TYR A 219 30.66 4.36 14.74
CA TYR A 219 29.34 3.90 14.28
C TYR A 219 28.33 3.59 15.40
N GLY A 220 28.73 3.62 16.67
CA GLY A 220 27.89 3.24 17.81
C GLY A 220 27.92 1.74 18.16
N PRO A 221 27.01 1.27 19.03
CA PRO A 221 26.94 -0.13 19.43
C PRO A 221 26.57 -1.06 18.26
N LEU A 222 27.09 -2.29 18.30
CA LEU A 222 26.74 -3.36 17.38
C LEU A 222 25.31 -3.84 17.69
N VAL A 223 24.43 -3.82 16.69
CA VAL A 223 23.04 -4.25 16.79
C VAL A 223 22.84 -5.66 16.24
N ALA A 224 23.47 -5.96 15.10
CA ALA A 224 23.30 -7.23 14.40
C ALA A 224 24.50 -7.53 13.50
N THR A 225 24.67 -8.80 13.13
CA THR A 225 25.61 -9.23 12.09
C THR A 225 24.83 -9.94 11.00
N ILE A 226 24.99 -9.49 9.76
CA ILE A 226 24.33 -9.98 8.56
C ILE A 226 25.24 -11.01 7.90
N GLN A 227 24.67 -12.17 7.60
CA GLN A 227 25.34 -13.33 7.02
C GLN A 227 25.03 -13.47 5.52
N PRO A 228 25.80 -14.31 4.79
CA PRO A 228 25.47 -14.65 3.40
C PRO A 228 24.05 -15.21 3.26
N GLY A 229 23.29 -14.71 2.29
CA GLY A 229 21.88 -15.04 2.09
C GLY A 229 20.90 -14.15 2.84
N GLU A 230 21.37 -13.17 3.60
CA GLU A 230 20.55 -12.11 4.18
C GLU A 230 20.65 -10.81 3.36
N TYR A 231 19.78 -9.85 3.68
CA TYR A 231 19.67 -8.58 2.96
C TYR A 231 19.58 -7.39 3.90
N PHE A 232 19.82 -6.19 3.38
CA PHE A 232 19.63 -4.95 4.12
C PHE A 232 19.31 -3.76 3.23
N GLY A 233 18.65 -2.77 3.82
CA GLY A 233 18.39 -1.49 3.18
C GLY A 233 17.18 -1.50 2.25
N GLU A 234 16.21 -2.41 2.43
CA GLU A 234 15.05 -2.52 1.53
C GLU A 234 14.16 -1.27 1.50
N LEU A 235 14.10 -0.52 2.60
CA LEU A 235 13.29 0.71 2.68
C LEU A 235 13.76 1.79 1.69
N ALA A 236 15.03 1.75 1.27
CA ALA A 236 15.55 2.61 0.21
C ALA A 236 14.86 2.41 -1.13
N LEU A 237 14.21 1.26 -1.37
CA LEU A 237 13.44 1.01 -2.59
C LEU A 237 12.07 1.69 -2.60
N MET A 238 11.54 2.05 -1.42
CA MET A 238 10.20 2.60 -1.27
C MET A 238 10.16 4.12 -1.24
N TYR A 239 11.03 4.72 -0.42
CA TYR A 239 11.01 6.16 -0.18
C TYR A 239 12.42 6.72 -0.07
N ASN A 240 12.53 8.03 -0.28
CA ASN A 240 13.76 8.76 0.03
C ASN A 240 13.91 8.99 1.52
N ALA A 241 14.26 7.93 2.26
CA ALA A 241 14.43 7.96 3.70
C ALA A 241 15.92 7.86 4.08
N PRO A 242 16.37 8.63 5.10
CA PRO A 242 17.70 8.47 5.67
C PRO A 242 17.93 7.05 6.20
N ARG A 243 19.16 6.58 6.10
CA ARG A 243 19.56 5.25 6.59
C ARG A 243 19.46 5.20 8.12
N ALA A 244 18.75 4.21 8.65
CA ALA A 244 18.53 4.08 10.09
C ALA A 244 19.74 3.54 10.87
N ALA A 245 20.71 2.93 10.18
CA ALA A 245 21.87 2.28 10.77
C ALA A 245 23.03 2.28 9.75
N SER A 246 24.25 2.13 10.25
CA SER A 246 25.46 1.94 9.45
C SER A 246 25.74 0.46 9.26
N VAL A 247 26.20 0.07 8.07
CA VAL A 247 26.55 -1.32 7.75
C VAL A 247 27.99 -1.36 7.25
N VAL A 248 28.83 -2.14 7.93
CA VAL A 248 30.28 -2.19 7.71
C VAL A 248 30.71 -3.63 7.48
N SER A 249 31.59 -3.85 6.51
CA SER A 249 32.17 -5.18 6.25
C SER A 249 32.97 -5.68 7.45
N LYS A 250 32.70 -6.92 7.88
CA LYS A 250 33.44 -7.59 8.96
C LYS A 250 34.62 -8.40 8.40
N THR A 251 34.42 -9.06 7.26
CA THR A 251 35.43 -9.86 6.57
C THR A 251 35.98 -9.12 5.35
N PRO A 252 37.21 -9.41 4.89
CA PRO A 252 37.69 -8.94 3.59
C PRO A 252 37.03 -9.74 2.45
N ASP A 253 37.12 -9.20 1.23
CA ASP A 253 36.62 -9.84 0.00
C ASP A 253 35.13 -10.26 0.05
N CYS A 254 34.27 -9.32 0.45
CA CYS A 254 32.82 -9.50 0.44
C CYS A 254 32.23 -9.19 -0.94
N VAL A 255 31.12 -9.87 -1.25
CA VAL A 255 30.35 -9.69 -2.48
C VAL A 255 28.89 -9.40 -2.14
N LEU A 256 28.36 -8.33 -2.72
CA LEU A 256 26.98 -7.87 -2.55
C LEU A 256 26.29 -7.80 -3.91
N TRP A 257 24.99 -8.11 -3.95
CA TRP A 257 24.12 -7.74 -5.05
C TRP A 257 23.38 -6.46 -4.70
N ALA A 258 23.53 -5.42 -5.50
CA ALA A 258 22.94 -4.11 -5.30
C ALA A 258 21.78 -3.87 -6.29
N LEU A 259 20.67 -3.34 -5.81
CA LEU A 259 19.54 -2.89 -6.63
C LEU A 259 19.21 -1.44 -6.31
N ASP A 260 19.17 -0.59 -7.33
CA ASP A 260 18.79 0.81 -7.14
C ASP A 260 17.27 1.01 -7.09
N ARG A 261 16.84 2.04 -6.35
CA ARG A 261 15.42 2.42 -6.22
C ARG A 261 14.74 2.65 -7.56
N ILE A 262 15.39 3.37 -8.48
CA ILE A 262 14.78 3.80 -9.75
C ILE A 262 14.49 2.57 -10.61
N THR A 263 15.42 1.62 -10.69
CA THR A 263 15.28 0.36 -11.42
C THR A 263 14.18 -0.49 -10.82
N PHE A 264 14.15 -0.67 -9.49
CA PHE A 264 13.07 -1.41 -8.84
C PHE A 264 11.70 -0.79 -9.14
N ARG A 265 11.54 0.52 -8.86
CA ARG A 265 10.28 1.22 -9.08
C ARG A 265 9.84 1.21 -10.54
N ARG A 266 10.78 1.34 -11.48
CA ARG A 266 10.48 1.23 -12.91
C ARG A 266 9.88 -0.13 -13.23
N ILE A 267 10.51 -1.23 -12.80
CA ILE A 267 10.04 -2.60 -13.11
C ILE A 267 8.64 -2.83 -12.52
N VAL A 268 8.44 -2.47 -11.25
CA VAL A 268 7.14 -2.62 -10.58
C VAL A 268 6.05 -1.78 -11.29
N LEU A 269 6.35 -0.51 -11.58
CA LEU A 269 5.38 0.41 -12.18
C LEU A 269 5.10 0.07 -13.64
N GLU A 270 6.11 -0.37 -14.38
CA GLU A 270 5.97 -0.83 -15.77
C GLU A 270 5.11 -2.08 -15.86
N ASN A 271 5.31 -3.06 -14.97
CA ASN A 271 4.47 -4.25 -14.91
C ASN A 271 3.01 -3.87 -14.60
N ALA A 272 2.77 -3.13 -13.51
CA ALA A 272 1.43 -2.70 -13.14
C ALA A 272 0.74 -1.91 -14.27
N TYR A 273 1.51 -1.08 -14.99
CA TYR A 273 1.00 -0.35 -16.15
C TYR A 273 0.66 -1.27 -17.33
N ARG A 274 1.53 -2.23 -17.67
CA ARG A 274 1.30 -3.20 -18.76
C ARG A 274 0.10 -4.09 -18.44
N GLN A 275 -0.01 -4.60 -17.21
CA GLN A 275 -1.15 -5.40 -16.75
C GLN A 275 -2.45 -4.61 -16.83
N ARG A 276 -2.47 -3.36 -16.32
CA ARG A 276 -3.65 -2.50 -16.42
C ARG A 276 -4.06 -2.27 -17.88
N LYS A 277 -3.11 -1.93 -18.75
CA LYS A 277 -3.38 -1.70 -20.18
C LYS A 277 -3.90 -2.96 -20.89
N MET A 278 -3.37 -4.13 -20.54
CA MET A 278 -3.85 -5.41 -21.04
C MET A 278 -5.31 -5.67 -20.61
N TYR A 279 -5.64 -5.44 -19.34
CA TYR A 279 -7.00 -5.59 -18.85
C TYR A 279 -7.96 -4.55 -19.45
N GLU A 280 -7.53 -3.31 -19.63
CA GLU A 280 -8.33 -2.29 -20.32
C GLU A 280 -8.68 -2.73 -21.76
N SER A 281 -7.71 -3.25 -22.51
CA SER A 281 -7.94 -3.81 -23.85
C SER A 281 -8.89 -5.01 -23.80
N LEU A 282 -8.75 -5.90 -22.83
CA LEU A 282 -9.67 -7.04 -22.66
C LEU A 282 -11.10 -6.59 -22.37
N LEU A 283 -11.28 -5.58 -21.52
CA LEU A 283 -12.58 -5.01 -21.17
C LEU A 283 -13.22 -4.26 -22.34
N GLU A 284 -12.41 -3.68 -23.23
CA GLU A 284 -12.87 -3.03 -24.46
C GLU A 284 -13.34 -4.05 -25.51
N ASP A 285 -12.65 -5.19 -25.62
CA ASP A 285 -13.02 -6.29 -26.51
C ASP A 285 -14.36 -6.94 -26.11
N VAL A 286 -14.73 -6.90 -24.83
CA VAL A 286 -15.98 -7.49 -24.33
C VAL A 286 -17.17 -6.55 -24.64
N PRO A 287 -18.12 -6.92 -25.52
CA PRO A 287 -19.14 -5.99 -26.04
C PRO A 287 -20.08 -5.38 -24.98
N ILE A 288 -20.29 -6.09 -23.87
CA ILE A 288 -21.14 -5.60 -22.78
C ILE A 288 -20.40 -4.62 -21.86
N LEU A 289 -19.06 -4.75 -21.77
CA LEU A 289 -18.20 -3.91 -20.94
C LEU A 289 -17.65 -2.71 -21.72
N SER A 290 -17.66 -2.74 -23.05
CA SER A 290 -17.24 -1.62 -23.91
C SER A 290 -18.07 -0.35 -23.71
N LYS A 291 -19.33 -0.49 -23.23
CA LYS A 291 -20.24 0.62 -22.90
C LYS A 291 -19.84 1.39 -21.64
N LEU A 292 -18.96 0.82 -20.81
CA LEU A 292 -18.47 1.48 -19.60
C LEU A 292 -17.58 2.68 -19.96
N SER A 293 -17.64 3.72 -19.14
CA SER A 293 -16.71 4.83 -19.23
C SER A 293 -15.27 4.38 -18.96
N ASN A 294 -14.29 5.15 -19.45
CA ASN A 294 -12.87 4.85 -19.21
C ASN A 294 -12.56 4.73 -17.70
N TYR A 295 -13.12 5.62 -16.88
CA TYR A 295 -12.92 5.59 -15.43
C TYR A 295 -13.49 4.32 -14.77
N GLU A 296 -14.65 3.83 -15.22
CA GLU A 296 -15.23 2.57 -14.74
C GLU A 296 -14.40 1.36 -15.16
N ARG A 297 -13.94 1.33 -16.42
CA ARG A 297 -13.04 0.26 -16.90
C ARG A 297 -11.72 0.23 -16.13
N GLN A 298 -11.14 1.39 -15.82
CA GLN A 298 -9.93 1.49 -14.99
C GLN A 298 -10.14 0.88 -13.59
N LYS A 299 -11.28 1.16 -12.95
CA LYS A 299 -11.60 0.56 -11.65
C LYS A 299 -11.74 -0.96 -11.71
N ILE A 300 -12.30 -1.49 -12.80
CA ILE A 300 -12.43 -2.94 -13.00
C ILE A 300 -11.07 -3.56 -13.28
N ALA A 301 -10.26 -2.93 -14.14
CA ALA A 301 -8.89 -3.35 -14.43
C ALA A 301 -8.04 -3.44 -13.16
N ASP A 302 -8.19 -2.50 -12.22
CA ASP A 302 -7.50 -2.53 -10.92
C ASP A 302 -7.95 -3.66 -9.98
N ALA A 303 -9.16 -4.21 -10.18
CA ALA A 303 -9.69 -5.29 -9.37
C ALA A 303 -9.47 -6.69 -9.99
N LEU A 304 -9.14 -6.76 -11.28
CA LEU A 304 -8.93 -8.01 -12.00
C LEU A 304 -7.63 -8.71 -11.56
N GLN A 305 -7.73 -10.02 -11.39
CA GLN A 305 -6.62 -10.90 -11.10
C GLN A 305 -6.51 -11.97 -12.17
N THR A 306 -5.28 -12.29 -12.57
CA THR A 306 -5.02 -13.37 -13.54
C THR A 306 -4.99 -14.72 -12.82
N VAL A 307 -5.70 -15.71 -13.36
CA VAL A 307 -5.62 -17.12 -12.94
C VAL A 307 -5.38 -18.00 -14.17
N VAL A 308 -4.51 -19.00 -14.05
CA VAL A 308 -4.15 -19.90 -15.15
C VAL A 308 -4.54 -21.34 -14.80
N TYR A 309 -5.21 -22.01 -15.73
CA TYR A 309 -5.61 -23.41 -15.63
C TYR A 309 -4.94 -24.24 -16.72
N PRO A 310 -4.31 -25.38 -16.37
CA PRO A 310 -3.87 -26.37 -17.36
C PRO A 310 -5.05 -26.95 -18.15
N GLU A 311 -4.77 -27.47 -19.34
CA GLU A 311 -5.74 -28.23 -20.14
C GLU A 311 -6.39 -29.36 -19.32
N GLY A 312 -7.69 -29.57 -19.53
CA GLY A 312 -8.50 -30.56 -18.82
C GLY A 312 -8.95 -30.14 -17.41
N SER A 313 -8.41 -29.04 -16.87
CA SER A 313 -8.77 -28.58 -15.52
C SER A 313 -10.18 -28.02 -15.47
N ILE A 314 -10.91 -28.35 -14.40
CA ILE A 314 -12.26 -27.81 -14.17
C ILE A 314 -12.12 -26.47 -13.43
N VAL A 315 -12.66 -25.41 -14.02
CA VAL A 315 -12.62 -24.05 -13.45
C VAL A 315 -13.77 -23.84 -12.46
N VAL A 316 -14.97 -24.26 -12.85
CA VAL A 316 -16.17 -24.25 -11.99
C VAL A 316 -16.95 -25.54 -12.22
N ARG A 317 -17.58 -26.09 -11.18
CA ARG A 317 -18.46 -27.25 -11.30
C ARG A 317 -19.90 -26.83 -11.18
N GLN A 318 -20.77 -27.51 -11.94
CA GLN A 318 -22.20 -27.39 -11.79
C GLN A 318 -22.60 -27.75 -10.35
N GLY A 319 -23.53 -26.98 -9.77
CA GLY A 319 -24.01 -27.17 -8.41
C GLY A 319 -23.20 -26.44 -7.32
N ASP A 320 -21.97 -26.00 -7.61
CA ASP A 320 -21.17 -25.23 -6.64
C ASP A 320 -21.76 -23.83 -6.42
N GLU A 321 -21.48 -23.23 -5.26
CA GLU A 321 -21.77 -21.81 -5.07
C GLU A 321 -20.83 -20.94 -5.91
N GLY A 322 -21.38 -19.93 -6.58
CA GLY A 322 -20.58 -19.00 -7.37
C GLY A 322 -20.11 -17.80 -6.58
N GLU A 323 -18.80 -17.68 -6.40
CA GLU A 323 -18.18 -16.53 -5.73
C GLU A 323 -17.41 -15.59 -6.66
N ASN A 324 -17.06 -16.06 -7.86
CA ASN A 324 -16.19 -15.35 -8.79
C ASN A 324 -16.81 -15.19 -10.19
N PHE A 325 -16.43 -14.11 -10.87
CA PHE A 325 -16.72 -13.85 -12.28
C PHE A 325 -15.44 -14.00 -13.11
N TYR A 326 -15.53 -14.61 -14.29
CA TYR A 326 -14.35 -14.92 -15.11
C TYR A 326 -14.48 -14.35 -16.53
N LEU A 327 -13.42 -13.71 -17.02
CA LEU A 327 -13.24 -13.31 -18.42
C LEU A 327 -12.10 -14.12 -19.03
N ILE A 328 -12.25 -14.55 -20.28
CA ILE A 328 -11.22 -15.33 -20.98
C ILE A 328 -10.21 -14.38 -21.63
N GLU A 329 -8.98 -14.41 -21.12
CA GLU A 329 -7.86 -13.65 -21.67
C GLU A 329 -7.20 -14.39 -22.85
N SER A 330 -6.99 -15.70 -22.71
CA SER A 330 -6.51 -16.58 -23.78
C SER A 330 -6.82 -18.05 -23.49
N GLY A 331 -6.83 -18.87 -24.54
CA GLY A 331 -7.22 -20.27 -24.49
C GLY A 331 -8.70 -20.47 -24.78
N GLU A 332 -9.15 -21.72 -24.61
CA GLU A 332 -10.52 -22.14 -24.88
C GLU A 332 -11.08 -22.88 -23.66
N ALA A 333 -12.34 -22.61 -23.35
CA ALA A 333 -13.07 -23.29 -22.29
C ALA A 333 -14.33 -23.94 -22.88
N GLU A 334 -14.67 -25.14 -22.45
CA GLU A 334 -15.92 -25.79 -22.81
C GLU A 334 -16.90 -25.75 -21.64
N VAL A 335 -18.17 -25.48 -21.94
CA VAL A 335 -19.27 -25.45 -20.98
C VAL A 335 -20.03 -26.76 -21.10
N ILE A 336 -20.09 -27.50 -19.99
CA ILE A 336 -20.67 -28.85 -19.91
C ILE A 336 -21.84 -28.80 -18.93
N LYS A 337 -23.02 -29.21 -19.38
CA LYS A 337 -24.22 -29.32 -18.55
C LYS A 337 -24.63 -30.78 -18.39
N GLU A 338 -24.89 -31.19 -17.16
CA GLU A 338 -25.32 -32.55 -16.87
C GLU A 338 -26.61 -32.89 -17.64
N GLY A 339 -26.59 -34.03 -18.34
CA GLY A 339 -27.70 -34.48 -19.19
C GLY A 339 -27.73 -33.90 -20.61
N GLN A 340 -26.96 -32.86 -20.91
CA GLN A 340 -26.89 -32.24 -22.26
C GLN A 340 -25.50 -32.34 -22.90
N GLY A 341 -24.45 -32.59 -22.12
CA GLY A 341 -23.08 -32.67 -22.63
C GLY A 341 -22.46 -31.27 -22.82
N VAL A 342 -21.59 -31.11 -23.82
CA VAL A 342 -20.96 -29.83 -24.14
C VAL A 342 -21.98 -28.95 -24.88
N ILE A 343 -22.33 -27.81 -24.29
CA ILE A 343 -23.34 -26.87 -24.81
C ILE A 343 -22.73 -25.60 -25.42
N ALA A 344 -21.44 -25.34 -25.13
CA ALA A 344 -20.74 -24.17 -25.66
C ALA A 344 -19.23 -24.33 -25.60
N ILE A 345 -18.53 -23.62 -26.48
CA ILE A 345 -17.08 -23.37 -26.40
C ILE A 345 -16.90 -21.86 -26.30
N LEU A 346 -16.24 -21.43 -25.24
CA LEU A 346 -15.92 -20.03 -24.95
C LEU A 346 -14.46 -19.76 -25.28
N THR A 347 -14.22 -18.59 -25.86
CA THR A 347 -12.93 -18.14 -26.38
C THR A 347 -12.59 -16.74 -25.87
N LYS A 348 -11.45 -16.19 -26.30
CA LYS A 348 -10.98 -14.86 -25.87
C LYS A 348 -12.06 -13.78 -26.06
N GLY A 349 -12.26 -12.96 -25.02
CA GLY A 349 -13.25 -11.88 -25.02
C GLY A 349 -14.64 -12.30 -24.54
N GLU A 350 -14.87 -13.60 -24.36
CA GLU A 350 -16.07 -14.12 -23.72
C GLU A 350 -15.87 -14.26 -22.20
N TYR A 351 -16.96 -14.41 -21.47
CA TYR A 351 -16.98 -14.45 -20.02
C TYR A 351 -17.96 -15.52 -19.51
N PHE A 352 -17.84 -15.91 -18.25
CA PHE A 352 -18.77 -16.82 -17.59
C PHE A 352 -18.80 -16.64 -16.08
N GLY A 353 -19.83 -17.20 -15.46
CA GLY A 353 -19.97 -17.24 -14.01
C GLY A 353 -20.71 -16.05 -13.40
N GLU A 354 -21.25 -15.17 -14.24
CA GLU A 354 -22.11 -14.06 -13.88
C GLU A 354 -23.45 -14.50 -13.27
N LEU A 355 -24.01 -15.62 -13.75
CA LEU A 355 -25.37 -16.05 -13.36
C LEU A 355 -25.50 -16.32 -11.87
N ALA A 356 -24.54 -17.06 -11.31
CA ALA A 356 -24.53 -17.38 -9.89
C ALA A 356 -24.42 -16.12 -9.02
N LEU A 357 -23.75 -15.07 -9.53
CA LEU A 357 -23.61 -13.79 -8.82
C LEU A 357 -24.88 -12.96 -8.92
N ILE A 358 -25.49 -12.89 -10.11
CA ILE A 358 -26.67 -12.06 -10.40
C ILE A 358 -27.94 -12.62 -9.77
N TYR A 359 -28.18 -13.93 -9.92
CA TYR A 359 -29.42 -14.58 -9.46
C TYR A 359 -29.28 -15.20 -8.06
N LYS A 360 -28.08 -15.16 -7.46
CA LYS A 360 -27.77 -15.80 -6.17
C LYS A 360 -28.13 -17.29 -6.18
N THR A 361 -27.82 -17.96 -7.27
CA THR A 361 -28.01 -19.40 -7.47
C THR A 361 -26.67 -20.11 -7.49
N VAL A 362 -26.71 -21.45 -7.48
CA VAL A 362 -25.55 -22.28 -7.77
C VAL A 362 -25.10 -22.16 -9.24
N ARG A 363 -23.92 -22.69 -9.56
CA ARG A 363 -23.42 -22.79 -10.94
C ARG A 363 -24.32 -23.71 -11.77
N ASN A 364 -24.80 -23.21 -12.90
CA ASN A 364 -25.72 -23.95 -13.78
C ASN A 364 -25.04 -25.01 -14.67
N ALA A 365 -23.73 -24.88 -14.89
CA ALA A 365 -22.94 -25.77 -15.74
C ALA A 365 -21.50 -25.83 -15.23
N THR A 366 -20.80 -26.91 -15.60
CA THR A 366 -19.37 -27.08 -15.37
C THR A 366 -18.59 -26.40 -16.49
N VAL A 367 -17.54 -25.67 -16.18
CA VAL A 367 -16.64 -25.10 -17.19
C VAL A 367 -15.27 -25.77 -17.07
N ARG A 368 -14.78 -26.35 -18.17
CA ARG A 368 -13.51 -27.05 -18.25
C ARG A 368 -12.58 -26.37 -19.24
N ALA A 369 -11.30 -26.28 -18.91
CA ALA A 369 -10.27 -25.77 -19.80
C ALA A 369 -10.02 -26.79 -20.92
N ARG A 370 -10.27 -26.40 -22.18
CA ARG A 370 -9.99 -27.23 -23.36
C ARG A 370 -8.54 -27.11 -23.83
N THR A 371 -7.92 -25.97 -23.55
CA THR A 371 -6.48 -25.71 -23.73
C THR A 371 -5.93 -25.05 -22.48
N ARG A 372 -4.64 -24.67 -22.44
CA ARG A 372 -4.10 -23.84 -21.35
C ARG A 372 -4.88 -22.52 -21.29
N LEU A 373 -5.70 -22.37 -20.27
CA LEU A 373 -6.70 -21.31 -20.15
C LEU A 373 -6.19 -20.24 -19.18
N LYS A 374 -6.13 -19.00 -19.66
CA LYS A 374 -5.80 -17.82 -18.84
C LYS A 374 -7.05 -16.97 -18.69
N LEU A 375 -7.42 -16.72 -17.43
CA LEU A 375 -8.63 -16.02 -17.05
C LEU A 375 -8.29 -14.76 -16.26
N ALA A 376 -9.06 -13.70 -16.45
CA ALA A 376 -9.09 -12.55 -15.56
C ALA A 376 -10.35 -12.65 -14.68
N THR A 377 -10.21 -12.53 -13.36
CA THR A 377 -11.29 -12.77 -12.39
C THR A 377 -11.30 -11.76 -11.25
N PHE A 378 -12.47 -11.56 -10.64
CA PHE A 378 -12.62 -10.89 -9.34
C PHE A 378 -13.82 -11.47 -8.58
N ASP A 379 -13.91 -11.15 -7.29
CA ASP A 379 -14.89 -11.70 -6.37
C ASP A 379 -16.29 -11.07 -6.49
N LYS A 380 -17.28 -11.70 -5.87
CA LYS A 380 -18.68 -11.25 -5.83
C LYS A 380 -18.84 -9.83 -5.27
N ALA A 381 -18.01 -9.46 -4.30
CA ALA A 381 -18.04 -8.13 -3.70
C ALA A 381 -17.59 -7.06 -4.70
N ALA A 382 -16.49 -7.29 -5.40
CA ALA A 382 -16.02 -6.45 -6.49
C ALA A 382 -17.02 -6.43 -7.65
N PHE A 383 -17.62 -7.57 -8.03
CA PHE A 383 -18.64 -7.64 -9.07
C PHE A 383 -19.82 -6.70 -8.81
N ASN A 384 -20.42 -6.79 -7.63
CA ASN A 384 -21.57 -5.95 -7.28
C ASN A 384 -21.19 -4.45 -7.18
N ARG A 385 -20.00 -4.16 -6.66
CA ARG A 385 -19.52 -2.78 -6.47
C ARG A 385 -19.12 -2.11 -7.79
N LEU A 386 -18.54 -2.86 -8.72
CA LEU A 386 -17.91 -2.33 -9.94
C LEU A 386 -18.78 -2.47 -11.18
N LEU A 387 -19.59 -3.53 -11.27
CA LEU A 387 -20.46 -3.81 -12.42
C LEU A 387 -21.94 -3.56 -12.15
N GLY A 388 -22.31 -3.00 -10.99
CA GLY A 388 -23.71 -2.81 -10.59
C GLY A 388 -24.61 -2.15 -11.64
N ASN A 389 -24.07 -1.20 -12.41
CA ASN A 389 -24.74 -0.52 -13.52
C ASN A 389 -24.93 -1.38 -14.79
N VAL A 390 -24.06 -2.37 -15.01
CA VAL A 390 -24.09 -3.25 -16.20
C VAL A 390 -24.82 -4.56 -15.91
N ILE A 391 -25.06 -4.91 -14.64
CA ILE A 391 -25.77 -6.14 -14.24
C ILE A 391 -27.10 -6.28 -14.98
N ASP A 392 -27.87 -5.19 -15.11
CA ASP A 392 -29.15 -5.25 -15.80
C ASP A 392 -29.00 -5.55 -17.30
N THR A 393 -27.96 -5.04 -17.95
CA THR A 393 -27.68 -5.42 -19.34
C THR A 393 -27.19 -6.87 -19.46
N MET A 394 -26.49 -7.40 -18.46
CA MET A 394 -26.03 -8.80 -18.43
C MET A 394 -27.18 -9.79 -18.23
N ARG A 395 -28.28 -9.36 -17.60
CA ARG A 395 -29.49 -10.17 -17.41
C ARG A 395 -30.19 -10.47 -18.73
N HIS A 396 -30.16 -9.55 -19.69
CA HIS A 396 -30.97 -9.59 -20.91
C HIS A 396 -30.20 -10.07 -22.16
N GLN A 397 -28.93 -10.47 -22.02
CA GLN A 397 -28.15 -10.97 -23.15
C GLN A 397 -28.57 -12.41 -23.51
N PRO A 398 -28.85 -12.70 -24.81
CA PRO A 398 -29.14 -14.06 -25.24
C PRO A 398 -27.90 -14.95 -25.08
N ARG A 399 -28.07 -16.09 -24.42
CA ARG A 399 -26.96 -16.94 -23.94
C ARG A 399 -26.75 -18.17 -24.82
N ALA A 400 -25.69 -18.94 -24.56
CA ALA A 400 -25.38 -20.17 -25.30
C ALA A 400 -26.56 -21.16 -25.40
N GLU A 401 -27.39 -21.28 -24.35
CA GLU A 401 -28.62 -22.09 -24.37
C GLU A 401 -29.64 -21.59 -25.43
N GLU A 402 -29.73 -20.28 -25.65
CA GLU A 402 -30.57 -19.67 -26.69
C GLU A 402 -29.86 -19.62 -28.06
N SER A 403 -28.53 -19.63 -28.08
CA SER A 403 -27.72 -19.69 -29.30
C SER A 403 -27.81 -21.07 -29.96
N GLU A 404 -27.77 -22.16 -29.18
CA GLU A 404 -28.07 -23.51 -29.68
C GLU A 404 -29.53 -23.65 -30.09
N ALA A 405 -30.48 -23.08 -29.33
CA ALA A 405 -31.89 -23.07 -29.73
C ALA A 405 -32.12 -22.31 -31.05
N ARG A 406 -31.43 -21.19 -31.27
CA ARG A 406 -31.44 -20.45 -32.55
C ARG A 406 -30.70 -21.18 -33.66
N SER A 407 -29.58 -21.85 -33.37
CA SER A 407 -28.82 -22.64 -34.35
C SER A 407 -29.61 -23.88 -34.81
N ASN A 408 -30.26 -24.57 -33.88
CA ASN A 408 -31.16 -25.69 -34.20
C ASN A 408 -32.44 -25.21 -34.89
N ALA A 409 -33.05 -24.10 -34.45
CA ALA A 409 -34.21 -23.52 -35.14
C ALA A 409 -33.87 -23.06 -36.57
N ALA A 410 -32.69 -22.47 -36.79
CA ALA A 410 -32.20 -22.09 -38.11
C ALA A 410 -31.86 -23.30 -39.00
N ARG A 411 -31.41 -24.42 -38.43
CA ARG A 411 -31.23 -25.68 -39.16
C ARG A 411 -32.56 -26.33 -39.57
N ILE A 412 -33.59 -26.21 -38.73
CA ILE A 412 -34.93 -26.75 -39.01
C ILE A 412 -35.65 -25.90 -40.09
N MET A 413 -35.51 -24.58 -40.08
CA MET A 413 -36.11 -23.69 -41.09
C MET A 413 -35.48 -23.75 -42.50
N VAL A 414 -34.34 -24.42 -42.67
CA VAL A 414 -33.69 -24.62 -43.98
C VAL A 414 -34.05 -26.00 -44.59
N GLN A 415 -34.80 -26.83 -43.86
CA GLN A 415 -35.25 -28.16 -44.31
C GLN A 415 -36.75 -28.26 -44.64
N GLU A 416 -37.49 -27.14 -44.58
CA GLU A 416 -38.83 -26.98 -45.17
C GLU A 416 -38.76 -26.06 -46.38
#